data_AF-A0A7V1JLK2-F1
#
_entry.id   AF-A0A7V1JLK2-F1
#
_cell.length_a   1.000
_cell.length_b   1.000
_cell.length_c   1.000
_cell.angle_alpha   90.00
_cell.angle_beta   90.00
_cell.angle_gamma   90.00
#
_symmetry.space_group_name_H-M   'P 1'
#
loop_
_entity.id
_entity.type
_entity.pdbx_description
1 polymer ?
#
loop_
_entity_poly.entity_id
_entity_poly.type
_entity_poly.pdbx_seq_one_letter_code
_entity_poly.pdbx_strand_id
1 'polypeptide(L)'
;MPIAQDTRREIEAVLDEGFLLPNSYHSFLVKWVAFNRAYNDLDLRVNGDREKVLAVGERLQDHWGEVSDLARRLVSLECIGGERVEGSDLLKPTEWVKSATLYLRERFSLAPSTDQQACEFAACRPEKQRLCNGVKHDPWDKEEMAALLRLVYQVRCNLVHGDKRLSGQNTQTNRDRRLIEISTQVLDRVLELLLQVQVE
;
A
#
# COMPACT_ATOMS: atom_id res chain seq x y z
N MET A 1 -27.13 -2.66 14.99
CA MET A 1 -26.72 -1.25 15.23
C MET A 1 -27.09 -0.44 14.01
N PRO A 2 -27.61 0.80 14.17
CA PRO A 2 -27.90 1.67 13.03
C PRO A 2 -26.59 2.09 12.32
N ILE A 3 -26.65 2.25 11.00
CA ILE A 3 -25.54 2.77 10.18
C ILE A 3 -25.33 4.26 10.53
N ALA A 4 -24.08 4.70 10.68
CA ALA A 4 -23.74 6.09 10.95
C ALA A 4 -24.27 7.04 9.86
N GLN A 5 -24.67 8.26 10.23
CA GLN A 5 -25.28 9.22 9.32
C GLN A 5 -24.38 9.56 8.12
N ASP A 6 -23.07 9.68 8.33
CA ASP A 6 -22.13 9.97 7.25
C ASP A 6 -21.99 8.80 6.28
N THR A 7 -21.97 7.56 6.78
CA THR A 7 -22.02 6.37 5.92
C THR A 7 -23.31 6.32 5.10
N ARG A 8 -24.46 6.70 5.68
CA ARG A 8 -25.72 6.79 4.95
C ARG A 8 -25.64 7.81 3.81
N ARG A 9 -25.13 9.03 4.08
CA ARG A 9 -24.97 10.08 3.06
C ARG A 9 -24.05 9.66 1.92
N GLU A 10 -22.97 8.93 2.24
CA GLU A 10 -22.04 8.41 1.24
C GLU A 10 -22.71 7.34 0.35
N ILE A 11 -23.51 6.44 0.93
CA ILE A 11 -24.30 5.47 0.18
C ILE A 11 -25.33 6.16 -0.73
N GLU A 12 -26.07 7.15 -0.20
CA GLU A 12 -27.04 7.93 -0.97
C GLU A 12 -26.36 8.62 -2.15
N ALA A 13 -25.22 9.28 -1.94
CA ALA A 13 -24.46 9.89 -3.01
C ALA A 13 -23.99 8.89 -4.09
N VAL A 14 -23.63 7.66 -3.69
CA VAL A 14 -23.25 6.59 -4.64
C VAL A 14 -24.45 6.11 -5.46
N LEU A 15 -25.61 5.93 -4.82
CA LEU A 15 -26.82 5.45 -5.49
C LEU A 15 -27.42 6.51 -6.42
N ASP A 16 -27.31 7.79 -6.07
CA ASP A 16 -27.82 8.91 -6.86
C ASP A 16 -26.86 9.35 -8.00
N GLU A 17 -25.85 8.53 -8.32
CA GLU A 17 -24.76 8.83 -9.28
C GLU A 17 -23.96 10.12 -8.97
N GLY A 18 -24.20 10.76 -7.83
CA GLY A 18 -23.53 11.98 -7.38
C GLY A 18 -22.11 11.72 -6.84
N PHE A 19 -21.74 10.46 -6.63
CA PHE A 19 -20.42 10.07 -6.16
C PHE A 19 -19.48 9.73 -7.31
N LEU A 20 -18.53 10.62 -7.59
CA LEU A 20 -17.46 10.37 -8.54
C LEU A 20 -16.17 10.05 -7.80
N LEU A 21 -15.67 8.83 -7.99
CA LEU A 21 -14.32 8.47 -7.57
C LEU A 21 -13.32 9.39 -8.28
N PRO A 22 -12.33 9.96 -7.55
CA PRO A 22 -11.27 10.71 -8.20
C PRO A 22 -10.57 9.84 -9.27
N ASN A 23 -10.21 10.44 -10.42
CA ASN A 23 -9.61 9.70 -11.54
C ASN A 23 -8.40 8.85 -11.15
N SER A 24 -7.61 9.29 -10.17
CA SER A 24 -6.46 8.53 -9.65
C SER A 24 -6.86 7.22 -8.97
N TYR A 25 -8.01 7.18 -8.30
CA TYR A 25 -8.55 5.99 -7.63
C TYR A 25 -9.08 5.01 -8.67
N HIS A 26 -9.83 5.50 -9.66
CA HIS A 26 -10.30 4.68 -10.78
C HIS A 26 -9.12 4.07 -11.56
N SER A 27 -8.11 4.88 -11.89
CA SER A 27 -6.90 4.40 -12.58
C SER A 27 -6.17 3.31 -11.79
N PHE A 28 -6.02 3.50 -10.48
CA PHE A 28 -5.41 2.50 -9.61
C PHE A 28 -6.20 1.18 -9.62
N LEU A 29 -7.54 1.23 -9.48
CA LEU A 29 -8.38 0.04 -9.46
C LEU A 29 -8.30 -0.74 -10.77
N VAL A 30 -8.39 -0.07 -11.92
CA VAL A 30 -8.28 -0.73 -13.24
C VAL A 30 -6.92 -1.42 -13.39
N LYS A 31 -5.83 -0.75 -13.02
CA LYS A 31 -4.48 -1.34 -13.09
C LYS A 31 -4.31 -2.48 -12.11
N TRP A 32 -4.89 -2.38 -10.91
CA TRP A 32 -4.90 -3.47 -9.94
C TRP A 32 -5.65 -4.69 -10.47
N VAL A 33 -6.78 -4.50 -11.14
CA VAL A 33 -7.54 -5.61 -11.76
C VAL A 33 -6.70 -6.31 -12.84
N ALA A 34 -6.00 -5.55 -13.69
CA ALA A 34 -5.09 -6.12 -14.68
C ALA A 34 -3.94 -6.90 -14.01
N PHE A 35 -3.32 -6.33 -12.98
CA PHE A 35 -2.24 -6.98 -12.23
C PHE A 35 -2.73 -8.26 -11.52
N ASN A 36 -3.92 -8.23 -10.93
CA ASN A 36 -4.56 -9.40 -10.31
C ASN A 36 -4.79 -10.52 -11.31
N ARG A 37 -5.31 -10.19 -12.49
CA ARG A 37 -5.45 -11.17 -13.56
C ARG A 37 -4.10 -11.75 -13.96
N ALA A 38 -3.10 -10.89 -14.20
CA ALA A 38 -1.77 -11.32 -14.60
C ALA A 38 -1.18 -12.33 -13.60
N TYR A 39 -1.16 -12.03 -12.30
CA TYR A 39 -0.58 -12.97 -11.33
C TYR A 39 -1.41 -14.24 -11.11
N ASN A 40 -2.69 -14.27 -11.49
CA ASN A 40 -3.50 -15.49 -11.45
C ASN A 40 -3.27 -16.37 -12.68
N ASP A 41 -2.89 -15.77 -13.81
CA ASP A 41 -2.53 -16.47 -15.03
C ASP A 41 -1.06 -16.97 -15.00
N LEU A 42 -0.22 -16.40 -14.13
CA LEU A 42 1.10 -16.94 -13.81
C LEU A 42 0.94 -18.22 -12.97
N ASP A 43 1.57 -19.33 -13.39
CA ASP A 43 1.62 -20.62 -12.66
C ASP A 43 2.51 -20.51 -11.40
N LEU A 44 2.16 -19.59 -10.50
CA LEU A 44 2.84 -19.34 -9.25
C LEU A 44 2.44 -20.45 -8.27
N ARG A 45 3.40 -21.26 -7.83
CA ARG A 45 3.20 -22.39 -6.88
C ARG A 45 2.96 -21.92 -5.44
N VAL A 46 2.18 -20.86 -5.26
CA VAL A 46 1.83 -20.26 -3.97
C VAL A 46 0.33 -19.97 -3.91
N ASN A 47 -0.24 -20.06 -2.71
CA ASN A 47 -1.66 -19.83 -2.47
C ASN A 47 -1.88 -18.49 -1.75
N GLY A 48 -2.93 -17.77 -2.13
CA GLY A 48 -3.32 -16.50 -1.53
C GLY A 48 -2.82 -15.29 -2.32
N ASP A 49 -3.66 -14.25 -2.39
CA ASP A 49 -3.36 -13.03 -3.17
C ASP A 49 -2.05 -12.37 -2.70
N ARG A 50 -1.82 -12.33 -1.38
CA ARG A 50 -0.62 -11.71 -0.81
C ARG A 50 0.63 -12.45 -1.27
N GLU A 51 0.65 -13.77 -1.15
CA GLU A 51 1.77 -14.63 -1.50
C GLU A 51 2.06 -14.57 -3.02
N LYS A 52 1.01 -14.54 -3.85
CA LYS A 52 1.15 -14.34 -5.30
C LYS A 52 1.79 -12.99 -5.63
N VAL A 53 1.36 -11.92 -4.97
CA VAL A 53 1.95 -10.58 -5.17
C VAL A 53 3.43 -10.55 -4.80
N LEU A 54 3.83 -11.22 -3.72
CA LEU A 54 5.23 -11.33 -3.33
C LEU A 54 6.05 -12.13 -4.36
N ALA A 55 5.51 -13.25 -4.84
CA ALA A 55 6.16 -14.10 -5.85
C ALA A 55 6.35 -13.36 -7.19
N VAL A 56 5.40 -12.52 -7.60
CA VAL A 56 5.60 -11.62 -8.74
C VAL A 56 6.75 -10.65 -8.49
N GLY A 57 6.84 -10.11 -7.27
CA GLY A 57 7.92 -9.21 -6.90
C GLY A 57 9.28 -9.88 -7.00
N GLU A 58 9.41 -11.10 -6.48
CA GLU A 58 10.63 -11.92 -6.60
C GLU A 58 10.98 -12.18 -8.08
N ARG A 59 10.00 -12.53 -8.92
CA ARG A 59 10.20 -12.75 -10.36
C ARG A 59 10.67 -11.50 -11.11
N LEU A 60 10.28 -10.31 -10.65
CA LEU A 60 10.62 -9.03 -11.29
C LEU A 60 11.81 -8.32 -10.62
N GLN A 61 12.54 -8.99 -9.72
CA GLN A 61 13.59 -8.35 -8.94
C GLN A 61 14.72 -7.76 -9.79
N ASP A 62 15.07 -8.39 -10.91
CA ASP A 62 16.11 -7.89 -11.82
C ASP A 62 15.76 -6.52 -12.44
N HIS A 63 14.49 -6.12 -12.37
CA HIS A 63 13.97 -4.82 -12.82
C HIS A 63 13.83 -3.79 -11.68
N TRP A 64 14.35 -4.07 -10.49
CA TRP A 64 14.25 -3.17 -9.33
C TRP A 64 14.70 -1.74 -9.64
N GLY A 65 15.76 -1.58 -10.44
CA GLY A 65 16.28 -0.27 -10.85
C GLY A 65 15.21 0.64 -11.46
N GLU A 66 14.26 0.07 -12.22
CA GLU A 66 13.22 0.80 -12.95
C GLU A 66 12.11 1.36 -12.05
N VAL A 67 11.96 0.82 -10.84
CA VAL A 67 10.92 1.20 -9.88
C VAL A 67 11.46 1.76 -8.56
N SER A 68 12.78 1.68 -8.34
CA SER A 68 13.43 2.05 -7.08
C SER A 68 13.11 3.48 -6.62
N ASP A 69 13.08 4.45 -7.53
CA ASP A 69 12.71 5.84 -7.22
C ASP A 69 11.25 5.97 -6.78
N LEU A 70 10.33 5.19 -7.36
CA LEU A 70 8.94 5.15 -6.94
C LEU A 70 8.80 4.52 -5.56
N ALA A 71 9.56 3.46 -5.29
CA ALA A 71 9.62 2.84 -3.98
C ALA A 71 10.13 3.82 -2.91
N ARG A 72 11.22 4.54 -3.21
CA ARG A 72 11.77 5.57 -2.32
C ARG A 72 10.72 6.64 -2.01
N ARG A 73 10.03 7.15 -3.03
CA ARG A 73 8.93 8.13 -2.86
C ARG A 73 7.80 7.57 -2.00
N LEU A 74 7.44 6.30 -2.19
CA LEU A 74 6.37 5.64 -1.43
C LEU A 74 6.72 5.54 0.06
N VAL A 75 7.90 5.01 0.40
CA VAL A 75 8.31 4.80 1.80
C VAL A 75 8.79 6.08 2.49
N SER A 76 9.00 7.16 1.74
CA SER A 76 9.22 8.50 2.30
C SER A 76 7.95 9.13 2.90
N LEU A 77 6.78 8.54 2.66
CA LEU A 77 5.52 8.96 3.28
C LEU A 77 5.32 8.30 4.64
N GLU A 78 4.30 8.74 5.39
CA GLU A 78 3.83 8.05 6.60
C GLU A 78 3.46 6.58 6.31
N CYS A 79 3.84 5.67 7.22
CA CYS A 79 3.66 4.23 7.08
C CYS A 79 2.19 3.80 6.84
N ILE A 80 1.99 2.85 5.94
CA ILE A 80 0.67 2.35 5.52
C ILE A 80 0.04 1.54 6.66
N GLY A 81 -1.12 1.99 7.16
CA GLY A 81 -1.91 1.21 8.11
C GLY A 81 -2.66 0.07 7.42
N GLY A 82 -3.18 -0.87 8.20
CA GLY A 82 -4.01 -1.97 7.71
C GLY A 82 -5.03 -2.50 8.72
N GLU A 83 -4.85 -2.22 10.01
CA GLU A 83 -5.72 -2.72 11.08
C GLU A 83 -6.36 -1.56 11.85
N ARG A 84 -7.66 -1.69 12.15
CA ARG A 84 -8.36 -0.75 13.01
C ARG A 84 -7.83 -0.86 14.44
N VAL A 85 -7.82 0.27 15.14
CA VAL A 85 -7.50 0.35 16.56
C VAL A 85 -8.73 0.91 17.26
N GLU A 86 -9.18 0.23 18.32
CA GLU A 86 -10.32 0.70 19.10
C GLU A 86 -10.05 2.11 19.66
N GLY A 87 -11.00 3.02 19.48
CA GLY A 87 -10.85 4.41 19.90
C GLY A 87 -9.91 5.27 19.05
N SER A 88 -9.51 4.83 17.85
CA SER A 88 -8.68 5.62 16.93
C SER A 88 -9.19 5.57 15.48
N ASP A 89 -9.22 6.73 14.84
CA ASP A 89 -9.47 6.86 13.40
C ASP A 89 -8.26 6.47 12.54
N LEU A 90 -7.10 6.22 13.17
CA LEU A 90 -5.88 5.82 12.50
C LEU A 90 -5.75 4.31 12.47
N LEU A 91 -5.39 3.78 11.30
CA LEU A 91 -5.07 2.36 11.14
C LEU A 91 -3.63 2.11 11.62
N LYS A 92 -3.36 1.08 12.41
CA LYS A 92 -1.98 0.63 12.66
C LYS A 92 -1.50 -0.28 11.51
N PRO A 93 -0.21 -0.30 11.15
CA PRO A 93 0.30 -1.25 10.15
C PRO A 93 0.17 -2.68 10.67
N THR A 94 0.04 -3.64 9.76
CA THR A 94 0.33 -5.04 10.10
C THR A 94 1.84 -5.22 10.21
N GLU A 95 2.28 -6.28 10.90
CA GLU A 95 3.69 -6.65 11.03
C GLU A 95 4.41 -6.67 9.66
N TRP A 96 3.83 -7.37 8.68
CA TRP A 96 4.37 -7.45 7.32
C TRP A 96 4.55 -6.08 6.64
N VAL A 97 3.60 -5.16 6.84
CA VAL A 97 3.69 -3.81 6.24
C VAL A 97 4.77 -3.01 6.95
N LYS A 98 4.90 -3.15 8.27
CA LYS A 98 5.96 -2.51 9.04
C LYS A 98 7.33 -3.03 8.60
N SER A 99 7.53 -4.35 8.53
CA SER A 99 8.77 -4.98 8.08
C SER A 99 9.17 -4.53 6.67
N ALA A 100 8.28 -4.60 5.68
CA ALA A 100 8.56 -4.16 4.32
C ALA A 100 8.89 -2.65 4.24
N THR A 101 8.21 -1.82 5.03
CA THR A 101 8.46 -0.37 5.08
C THR A 101 9.83 -0.07 5.68
N LEU A 102 10.18 -0.71 6.80
CA LEU A 102 11.46 -0.50 7.47
C LEU A 102 12.62 -0.98 6.60
N TYR A 103 12.50 -2.18 6.02
CA TYR A 103 13.46 -2.74 5.08
C TYR A 103 13.79 -1.75 3.95
N LEU A 104 12.77 -1.27 3.23
CA LEU A 104 13.00 -0.32 2.13
C LEU A 104 13.57 1.02 2.62
N ARG A 105 13.14 1.53 3.79
CA ARG A 105 13.70 2.76 4.35
C ARG A 105 15.17 2.63 4.72
N GLU A 106 15.57 1.48 5.23
CA GLU A 106 16.98 1.16 5.52
C GLU A 106 17.79 1.12 4.23
N ARG A 107 17.30 0.40 3.20
CA ARG A 107 17.95 0.34 1.87
C ARG A 107 18.14 1.72 1.23
N PHE A 108 17.21 2.64 1.46
CA PHE A 108 17.30 4.03 0.97
C PHE A 108 17.93 5.02 1.96
N SER A 109 18.41 4.56 3.12
CA SER A 109 18.98 5.40 4.17
C SER A 109 18.06 6.56 4.60
N LEU A 110 16.75 6.32 4.68
CA LEU A 110 15.73 7.33 5.01
C LEU A 110 15.47 7.48 6.51
N ALA A 111 15.86 6.49 7.32
CA ALA A 111 15.71 6.53 8.78
C ALA A 111 17.05 6.22 9.46
N PRO A 112 17.43 6.97 10.51
CA PRO A 112 18.67 6.70 11.24
C PRO A 112 18.60 5.36 11.97
N SER A 113 19.69 4.60 11.90
CA SER A 113 19.83 3.22 12.39
C SER A 113 19.90 3.06 13.91
N THR A 114 19.63 4.12 14.69
CA THR A 114 20.01 4.17 16.11
C THR A 114 19.00 3.54 17.07
N ASP A 115 17.74 3.35 16.67
CA ASP A 115 16.78 2.54 17.42
C ASP A 115 15.78 1.86 16.46
N GLN A 116 15.94 0.55 16.24
CA GLN A 116 15.07 -0.23 15.36
C GLN A 116 13.64 -0.38 15.93
N GLN A 117 13.41 -0.12 17.22
CA GLN A 117 12.09 -0.28 17.85
C GLN A 117 11.26 1.02 17.83
N ALA A 118 11.91 2.19 17.93
CA ALA A 118 11.23 3.47 17.89
C ALA A 118 11.07 3.98 16.44
N CYS A 119 9.86 3.98 15.91
CA CYS A 119 9.58 4.52 14.57
C CYS A 119 9.57 6.06 14.62
N GLU A 120 10.73 6.69 14.71
CA GLU A 120 10.92 8.15 14.72
C GLU A 120 10.99 8.78 13.32
N PHE A 121 10.33 8.16 12.34
CA PHE A 121 10.35 8.68 10.98
C PHE A 121 9.60 10.02 10.92
N ALA A 122 10.31 11.09 10.54
CA ALA A 122 9.83 12.47 10.61
C ALA A 122 8.52 12.73 9.84
N ALA A 123 8.26 11.97 8.77
CA ALA A 123 7.02 12.10 8.01
C ALA A 123 5.79 11.44 8.68
N CYS A 124 5.99 10.61 9.70
CA CYS A 124 4.90 9.99 10.45
C CYS A 124 4.38 10.93 11.54
N ARG A 125 3.06 11.11 11.65
CA ARG A 125 2.45 11.92 12.72
C ARG A 125 2.69 11.28 14.10
N PRO A 126 2.84 12.05 15.19
CA PRO A 126 3.17 11.50 16.52
C PRO A 126 2.15 10.45 17.03
N GLU A 127 0.87 10.72 16.85
CA GLU A 127 -0.24 9.77 17.06
C GLU A 127 -0.06 8.43 16.32
N LYS A 128 0.33 8.48 15.05
CA LYS A 128 0.58 7.30 14.23
C LYS A 128 1.84 6.56 14.69
N GLN A 129 2.90 7.30 15.04
CA GLN A 129 4.14 6.72 15.59
C GLN A 129 3.85 5.92 16.86
N ARG A 130 3.04 6.46 17.79
CA ARG A 130 2.62 5.76 19.01
C ARG A 130 1.92 4.43 18.71
N LEU A 131 1.01 4.41 17.72
CA LEU A 131 0.34 3.18 17.28
C LEU A 131 1.32 2.18 16.65
N CYS A 132 2.26 2.67 15.84
CA CYS A 132 3.24 1.83 15.15
C CYS A 132 4.30 1.24 16.09
N ASN A 133 4.67 1.93 17.17
CA ASN A 133 5.71 1.46 18.11
C ASN A 133 5.32 0.13 18.78
N GLY A 134 4.03 -0.08 19.05
CA GLY A 134 3.53 -1.34 19.61
C GLY A 134 3.40 -2.51 18.62
N VAL A 135 3.64 -2.28 17.32
CA VAL A 135 3.57 -3.32 16.29
C VAL A 135 4.93 -4.00 16.18
N LYS A 136 4.98 -5.33 16.32
CA LYS A 136 6.20 -6.12 16.07
C LYS A 136 6.61 -6.03 14.60
N HIS A 137 7.90 -6.22 14.36
CA HIS A 137 8.41 -6.37 13.01
C HIS A 137 9.52 -7.41 13.05
N ASP A 138 9.48 -8.31 12.09
CA ASP A 138 10.57 -9.25 11.83
C ASP A 138 11.45 -8.71 10.70
N PRO A 139 12.73 -9.14 10.62
CA PRO A 139 13.57 -8.90 9.46
C PRO A 139 12.83 -9.33 8.17
N TRP A 140 12.86 -8.47 7.15
CA TRP A 140 12.28 -8.80 5.87
C TRP A 140 13.20 -9.78 5.13
N ASP A 141 12.67 -10.94 4.75
CA ASP A 141 13.43 -12.07 4.19
C ASP A 141 13.27 -12.21 2.67
N LYS A 142 12.69 -11.20 2.00
CA LYS A 142 12.47 -11.18 0.55
C LYS A 142 13.18 -10.00 -0.10
N GLU A 143 13.14 -9.99 -1.43
CA GLU A 143 13.73 -8.96 -2.26
C GLU A 143 12.97 -7.61 -2.20
N GLU A 144 13.60 -6.53 -2.67
CA GLU A 144 13.05 -5.17 -2.66
C GLU A 144 11.76 -5.03 -3.46
N MET A 145 11.71 -5.64 -4.64
CA MET A 145 10.50 -5.60 -5.47
C MET A 145 9.33 -6.28 -4.74
N ALA A 146 9.57 -7.38 -4.03
CA ALA A 146 8.55 -8.03 -3.20
C ALA A 146 8.09 -7.13 -2.04
N ALA A 147 9.02 -6.44 -1.38
CA ALA A 147 8.68 -5.45 -0.35
C ALA A 147 7.81 -4.32 -0.91
N LEU A 148 8.16 -3.77 -2.07
CA LEU A 148 7.39 -2.72 -2.74
C LEU A 148 5.97 -3.20 -3.06
N LEU A 149 5.83 -4.36 -3.69
CA LEU A 149 4.53 -4.90 -4.06
C LEU A 149 3.68 -5.26 -2.84
N ARG A 150 4.29 -5.67 -1.73
CA ARG A 150 3.59 -5.84 -0.44
C ARG A 150 2.93 -4.54 0.03
N LEU A 151 3.62 -3.41 -0.14
CA LEU A 151 3.10 -2.09 0.23
C LEU A 151 1.98 -1.65 -0.71
N VAL A 152 2.14 -1.85 -2.03
CA VAL A 152 1.10 -1.58 -3.03
C VAL A 152 -0.16 -2.40 -2.75
N TYR A 153 -0.01 -3.70 -2.41
CA TYR A 153 -1.12 -4.55 -1.97
C TYR A 153 -1.85 -3.97 -0.77
N GLN A 154 -1.12 -3.43 0.22
CA GLN A 154 -1.75 -2.78 1.36
C GLN A 154 -2.53 -1.52 0.97
N VAL A 155 -2.05 -0.72 0.01
CA VAL A 155 -2.80 0.43 -0.52
C VAL A 155 -4.12 -0.03 -1.12
N ARG A 156 -4.13 -1.14 -1.87
CA ARG A 156 -5.35 -1.76 -2.38
C ARG A 156 -6.27 -2.23 -1.25
N CYS A 157 -5.76 -2.95 -0.26
CA CYS A 157 -6.58 -3.40 0.87
C CYS A 157 -7.26 -2.23 1.58
N ASN A 158 -6.54 -1.12 1.78
CA ASN A 158 -7.12 0.05 2.40
C ASN A 158 -8.15 0.76 1.50
N LEU A 159 -8.06 0.62 0.18
CA LEU A 159 -9.04 1.18 -0.75
C LEU A 159 -10.31 0.33 -0.84
N VAL A 160 -10.19 -1.00 -0.84
CA VAL A 160 -11.30 -1.93 -1.05
C VAL A 160 -11.99 -2.34 0.27
N HIS A 161 -11.23 -2.42 1.36
CA HIS A 161 -11.71 -2.91 2.65
C HIS A 161 -11.52 -1.90 3.80
N GLY A 162 -10.86 -0.77 3.54
CA GLY A 162 -10.62 0.26 4.54
C GLY A 162 -11.82 1.18 4.73
N ASP A 163 -11.89 1.83 5.90
CA ASP A 163 -12.86 2.89 6.22
C ASP A 163 -12.51 4.22 5.54
N LYS A 164 -11.95 4.17 4.31
CA LYS A 164 -11.48 5.39 3.64
C LYS A 164 -12.69 6.24 3.27
N ARG A 165 -12.82 7.38 3.94
CA ARG A 165 -13.75 8.44 3.57
C ARG A 165 -13.20 9.15 2.35
N LEU A 166 -13.92 9.05 1.23
CA LEU A 166 -13.43 9.50 -0.07
C LEU A 166 -13.76 10.97 -0.36
N SER A 167 -14.67 11.56 0.43
CA SER A 167 -15.23 12.90 0.21
C SER A 167 -14.66 14.01 1.11
N GLY A 168 -13.83 13.69 2.10
CA GLY A 168 -13.26 14.69 3.03
C GLY A 168 -11.88 15.21 2.58
N GLN A 169 -11.64 16.52 2.61
CA GLN A 169 -10.28 17.08 2.44
C GLN A 169 -9.61 17.25 3.79
N ASN A 170 -8.75 16.32 4.17
CA ASN A 170 -7.91 16.42 5.36
C ASN A 170 -6.52 15.81 5.10
N THR A 171 -5.64 15.88 6.11
CA THR A 171 -4.28 15.33 6.05
C THR A 171 -4.27 13.85 5.65
N GLN A 172 -5.21 13.05 6.15
CA GLN A 172 -5.33 11.62 5.82
C GLN A 172 -5.69 11.42 4.34
N THR A 173 -6.68 12.14 3.82
CA THR A 173 -7.10 12.02 2.43
C THR A 173 -6.03 12.49 1.45
N ASN A 174 -5.30 13.57 1.76
CA ASN A 174 -4.18 14.03 0.93
C ASN A 174 -3.05 13.00 0.88
N ARG A 175 -2.71 12.41 2.03
CA ARG A 175 -1.72 11.34 2.14
C ARG A 175 -2.17 10.09 1.36
N ASP A 176 -3.44 9.71 1.47
CA ASP A 176 -3.99 8.55 0.76
C ASP A 176 -4.04 8.76 -0.76
N ARG A 177 -4.35 9.97 -1.21
CA ARG A 177 -4.23 10.35 -2.63
C ARG A 177 -2.80 10.15 -3.13
N ARG A 178 -1.81 10.60 -2.36
CA ARG A 178 -0.40 10.48 -2.75
C ARG A 178 0.08 9.02 -2.79
N LEU A 179 -0.36 8.19 -1.84
CA LEU A 179 -0.10 6.75 -1.88
C LEU A 179 -0.67 6.13 -3.16
N ILE A 180 -1.91 6.45 -3.49
CA ILE A 180 -2.59 5.90 -4.67
C ILE A 180 -1.86 6.35 -5.94
N GLU A 181 -1.52 7.63 -6.08
CA GLU A 181 -0.76 8.14 -7.23
C GLU A 181 0.57 7.41 -7.44
N ILE A 182 1.36 7.22 -6.37
CA ILE A 182 2.64 6.53 -6.48
C ILE A 182 2.42 5.04 -6.77
N SER A 183 1.44 4.41 -6.11
CA SER A 183 1.14 2.99 -6.32
C SER A 183 0.62 2.73 -7.74
N THR A 184 -0.13 3.66 -8.32
CA THR A 184 -0.54 3.63 -9.73
C THR A 184 0.68 3.65 -10.66
N GLN A 185 1.65 4.53 -10.40
CA GLN A 185 2.90 4.59 -11.18
C GLN A 185 3.72 3.30 -11.05
N VAL A 186 3.75 2.69 -9.86
CA VAL A 186 4.39 1.38 -9.66
C VAL A 186 3.68 0.31 -10.48
N LEU A 187 2.34 0.25 -10.45
CA LEU A 187 1.58 -0.71 -11.24
C LEU A 187 1.76 -0.52 -12.75
N ASP A 188 1.91 0.73 -13.24
CA ASP A 188 2.23 0.97 -14.65
C ASP A 188 3.51 0.25 -15.05
N ARG A 189 4.59 0.46 -14.30
CA ARG A 189 5.88 -0.18 -14.57
C ARG A 189 5.80 -1.70 -14.43
N VAL A 190 5.15 -2.20 -13.39
CA VAL A 190 5.01 -3.64 -13.17
C VAL A 190 4.23 -4.31 -14.30
N LEU A 191 3.15 -3.68 -14.79
CA LEU A 191 2.39 -4.20 -15.92
C LEU A 191 3.19 -4.16 -17.23
N GLU A 192 3.94 -3.09 -17.48
CA GLU A 192 4.86 -3.00 -18.63
C GLU A 192 5.90 -4.13 -18.60
N LEU A 193 6.50 -4.39 -17.44
CA LEU A 193 7.47 -5.46 -17.24
C LEU A 193 6.86 -6.85 -17.45
N LEU A 194 5.64 -7.08 -16.94
CA LEU A 194 4.92 -8.34 -17.14
C LEU A 194 4.58 -8.63 -18.62
N LEU A 195 4.48 -7.60 -19.46
CA LEU A 195 4.33 -7.79 -20.92
C LEU A 195 5.65 -8.19 -21.60
N GLN A 196 6.80 -7.85 -21.00
CA GLN A 196 8.13 -8.12 -21.55
C GLN A 196 8.68 -9.48 -21.11
N VAL A 197 8.29 -9.95 -19.93
CA VAL A 197 8.61 -11.29 -19.44
C VAL A 197 7.76 -12.29 -20.23
N GLN A 198 8.25 -12.66 -21.43
CA GLN A 198 7.63 -13.71 -22.22
C GLN A 198 7.60 -15.01 -21.40
N VAL A 199 6.48 -15.72 -21.53
CA VAL A 199 6.30 -17.07 -20.98
C VAL A 199 7.18 -17.99 -21.82
N GLU A 200 8.35 -18.37 -21.30
CA GLU A 200 9.06 -19.57 -21.76
C GLU A 200 8.28 -20.83 -21.36
#